data_AF-A0A7L1Z4N3-F1
#
_entry.id   AF-A0A7L1Z4N3-F1
#
_cell.length_a   1.000
_cell.length_b   1.000
_cell.length_c   1.000
_cell.angle_alpha   90.00
_cell.angle_beta   90.00
_cell.angle_gamma   90.00
#
_symmetry.space_group_name_H-M   'P 1'
#
loop_
_entity.id
_entity.type
_entity.pdbx_description
1 polymer ?
#
loop_
_entity_poly.entity_id
_entity_poly.type
_entity_poly.pdbx_seq_one_letter_code
_entity_poly.pdbx_strand_id
1 'polypeptide(L)' 'VWSFGILLTEIVTYGRIPYPGMTNPEVIQNLERGYRMPQPDNCPSELYELMRQCWKESP' A
#
# COMPACT_ATOMS: atom_id res chain seq x y z
N VAL A 1 0.08 10.70 4.64
CA VAL A 1 0.07 9.95 5.93
C VAL A 1 0.36 8.48 5.65
N TRP A 2 1.64 8.11 5.54
CA TRP A 2 2.03 6.86 4.87
C TRP A 2 1.73 5.58 5.65
N SER A 3 2.26 5.48 6.88
CA SER A 3 2.23 4.24 7.67
C SER A 3 0.80 3.77 7.98
N PHE A 4 -0.17 4.69 8.05
CA PHE A 4 -1.57 4.34 8.22
C PHE A 4 -2.14 3.61 7.00
N GLY A 5 -1.79 4.02 5.77
CA GLY A 5 -2.21 3.29 4.57
C GLY A 5 -1.61 1.88 4.50
N ILE A 6 -0.38 1.71 4.99
CA ILE A 6 0.25 0.38 5.14
C ILE A 6 -0.53 -0.46 6.15
N LEU A 7 -0.83 0.09 7.34
CA LEU A 7 -1.64 -0.57 8.35
C LEU A 7 -3.02 -1.00 7.82
N LEU A 8 -3.70 -0.13 7.07
CA LEU A 8 -4.97 -0.47 6.45
C LEU A 8 -4.84 -1.66 5.48
N THR A 9 -3.74 -1.74 4.72
CA THR A 9 -3.46 -2.89 3.85
C THR A 9 -3.28 -4.16 4.67
N GLU A 10 -2.51 -4.10 5.77
CA GLU A 10 -2.32 -5.24 6.67
C GLU A 10 -3.65 -5.72 7.25
N ILE A 11 -4.53 -4.80 7.67
CA ILE A 11 -5.87 -5.14 8.18
C ILE A 11 -6.71 -5.87 7.12
N VAL A 12 -6.82 -5.29 5.91
CA VAL A 12 -7.66 -5.85 4.83
C VAL A 12 -7.13 -7.18 4.32
N THR A 13 -5.82 -7.37 4.37
CA THR A 13 -5.18 -8.61 3.91
C THR A 13 -5.02 -9.65 5.02
N TYR A 14 -5.62 -9.43 6.21
CA TYR A 14 -5.53 -10.33 7.36
C TYR A 14 -4.09 -10.57 7.84
N GLY A 15 -3.28 -9.51 7.87
CA GLY A 15 -1.91 -9.52 8.37
C GLY A 15 -0.88 -10.03 7.35
N ARG A 16 -1.19 -10.03 6.05
CA ARG A 16 -0.17 -10.33 5.03
C ARG A 16 0.89 -9.24 5.03
N ILE A 17 2.11 -9.67 4.71
CA ILE A 17 3.27 -8.78 4.60
C ILE A 17 3.05 -7.79 3.43
N PRO A 18 3.18 -6.48 3.65
CA PRO A 18 3.14 -5.48 2.59
C PRO A 18 4.23 -5.72 1.54
N TYR A 19 3.95 -5.45 0.27
CA TYR A 19 4.88 -5.69 -0.85
C TYR A 19 5.47 -7.12 -0.87
N PRO A 20 4.62 -8.16 -0.92
CA PRO A 20 5.08 -9.54 -0.83
C PRO A 20 6.05 -9.88 -1.95
N GLY A 21 7.16 -10.54 -1.60
CA GLY A 21 8.20 -10.96 -2.57
C GLY A 21 9.19 -9.87 -2.97
N MET A 22 9.11 -8.66 -2.39
CA MET A 22 10.08 -7.58 -2.60
C MET A 22 10.96 -7.39 -1.36
N THR A 23 12.25 -7.13 -1.58
CA THR A 23 13.17 -6.65 -0.54
C THR A 23 12.98 -5.15 -0.30
N ASN A 24 13.45 -4.64 0.85
CA ASN A 24 13.32 -3.20 1.17
C ASN A 24 13.89 -2.28 0.07
N PRO A 25 15.10 -2.53 -0.51
CA PRO A 25 15.60 -1.70 -1.60
C PRO A 25 14.73 -1.75 -2.86
N GLU A 26 14.19 -2.91 -3.21
CA GLU A 26 13.29 -3.06 -4.37
C GLU A 26 11.98 -2.31 -4.14
N VAL A 27 11.42 -2.32 -2.93
CA VAL A 27 10.23 -1.53 -2.59
C VAL A 27 10.52 -0.05 -2.82
N ILE A 28 11.62 0.49 -2.29
CA ILE A 28 11.98 1.91 -2.44
C ILE A 28 12.09 2.28 -3.93
N GLN A 29 12.81 1.49 -4.73
CA GLN A 29 12.96 1.74 -6.17
C GLN A 29 11.62 1.70 -6.93
N ASN A 30 10.72 0.80 -6.55
CA ASN A 30 9.39 0.74 -7.17
C ASN A 30 8.52 1.93 -6.75
N LEU A 31 8.60 2.37 -5.50
CA LEU A 31 7.87 3.53 -5.00
C LEU A 31 8.27 4.81 -5.75
N GLU A 32 9.57 5.00 -6.02
CA GLU A 32 10.11 6.12 -6.82
C GLU A 32 9.60 6.10 -8.28
N ARG A 33 9.25 4.92 -8.80
CA ARG A 33 8.63 4.76 -10.13
C ARG A 33 7.11 4.95 -10.11
N GLY A 34 6.53 5.34 -8.97
CA GLY A 34 5.10 5.54 -8.80
C GLY A 34 4.30 4.26 -8.54
N TYR A 35 4.96 3.10 -8.37
CA TYR A 35 4.26 1.88 -8.00
C TYR A 35 3.62 2.02 -6.62
N ARG A 36 2.43 1.44 -6.44
CA ARG A 36 1.75 1.26 -5.15
C ARG A 36 1.10 -0.12 -5.17
N MET A 37 0.84 -0.69 -3.99
CA MET A 37 0.19 -1.99 -3.89
C MET A 37 -1.17 -1.99 -4.62
N PRO A 38 -1.49 -3.06 -5.36
CA PRO A 38 -2.80 -3.19 -6.00
C PRO A 38 -3.90 -3.29 -4.94
N GLN A 39 -5.14 -3.02 -5.35
CA GLN A 39 -6.31 -3.24 -4.50
C GLN A 39 -6.41 -4.70 -4.10
N PRO A 40 -6.44 -5.04 -2.79
CA PRO A 40 -6.61 -6.42 -2.36
C PRO A 40 -7.98 -7.00 -2.76
N ASP A 41 -8.03 -8.32 -2.95
CA ASP A 41 -9.29 -9.04 -3.15
C ASP A 41 -10.22 -8.80 -1.95
N ASN A 42 -11.47 -8.45 -2.23
CA ASN A 42 -12.51 -8.08 -1.24
C ASN A 42 -12.29 -6.74 -0.51
N CYS A 43 -11.35 -5.90 -0.95
CA CYS A 43 -11.23 -4.53 -0.44
C CYS A 43 -12.29 -3.61 -1.11
N PRO A 44 -13.17 -2.94 -0.36
CA PRO A 44 -14.06 -1.92 -0.94
C PRO A 44 -13.27 -0.81 -1.62
N SER A 45 -13.77 -0.32 -2.76
CA SER A 45 -13.08 0.69 -3.58
C SER A 45 -12.86 2.01 -2.83
N GLU A 46 -13.81 2.40 -1.98
CA GLU A 46 -13.72 3.59 -1.15
C GLU A 46 -12.58 3.49 -0.14
N LEU A 47 -12.37 2.29 0.43
CA LEU A 47 -11.28 2.04 1.36
C LEU A 47 -9.94 2.03 0.64
N TYR A 48 -9.87 1.44 -0.56
CA TYR A 48 -8.64 1.49 -1.36
C TYR A 48 -8.28 2.93 -1.77
N GLU A 49 -9.26 3.75 -2.12
CA GLU A 49 -9.02 5.16 -2.42
C GLU A 49 -8.47 5.92 -1.20
N LEU A 50 -8.95 5.61 0.01
CA LEU A 50 -8.36 6.13 1.25
C LEU A 50 -6.89 5.68 1.41
N MET A 51 -6.57 4.42 1.14
CA MET A 51 -5.17 3.95 1.16
C MET A 51 -4.31 4.70 0.14
N ARG A 52 -4.83 4.92 -1.08
CA ARG A 52 -4.15 5.70 -2.13
C ARG A 52 -3.90 7.15 -1.71
N GLN A 53 -4.85 7.78 -1.03
CA GLN A 53 -4.67 9.12 -0.45
C GLN A 53 -3.58 9.13 0.63
N CYS A 54 -3.50 8.08 1.45
CA CYS A 54 -2.44 7.93 2.46
C CYS A 54 -1.03 7.87 1.83
N TRP A 55 -0.92 7.27 0.63
CA TRP A 55 0.34 7.03 -0.10
C TRP A 55 0.69 8.09 -1.16
N LYS A 56 0.03 9.25 -1.14
CA LYS A 56 0.44 10.38 -1.98
C LYS A 56 1.86 10.82 -1.60
N GLU A 57 2.68 11.07 -2.63
CA GLU A 57 4.06 11.54 -2.48
C GLU A 57 4.12 12.94 -1.88
N SER A 58 3.22 13.82 -2.33
CA SER A 58 2.99 15.13 -1.72
C SER A 58 1.79 15.01 -0.78
N PRO A 59 1.97 15.18 0.53
CA PRO A 59 0.92 15.08 1.53
C PRO A 59 -0.24 16.06 1.34
#